data_AF-A0A105V4R7-F1
#
_entry.id   AF-A0A105V4R7-F1
#
_cell.length_a   1.000
_cell.length_b   1.000
_cell.length_c   1.000
_cell.angle_alpha   90.00
_cell.angle_beta   90.00
_cell.angle_gamma   90.00
#
_symmetry.space_group_name_H-M   'P 1'
#
loop_
_entity.id
_entity.type
_entity.pdbx_description
1 polymer ?
#
loop_
_entity_poly.entity_id
_entity_poly.type
_entity_poly.pdbx_seq_one_letter_code
_entity_poly.pdbx_strand_id
1 'polypeptide(L)'
;MLYSERDGIYLGCCLGLGFWTELETAGQDVAVVFDDEEQARAHMATWDFPPPDDVRLVPVTMDRGNYASIASCVAAGLPAWHPDGVTVH
;
A
#
# COMPACT_ATOMS: atom_id res chain seq x y z
N MET A 1 0.68 7.58 1.24
CA MET A 1 0.50 6.12 1.05
C MET A 1 -0.77 5.85 0.27
N LEU A 2 -0.79 4.88 -0.64
CA LEU A 2 -1.99 4.52 -1.40
C LEU A 2 -2.87 3.54 -0.60
N TYR A 3 -4.17 3.80 -0.57
CA TYR A 3 -5.17 2.96 0.09
C TYR A 3 -6.42 2.84 -0.78
N SER A 4 -6.93 1.63 -0.93
CA SER A 4 -8.23 1.31 -1.52
C SER A 4 -9.08 0.63 -0.44
N GLU A 5 -10.38 0.93 -0.37
CA GLU A 5 -11.29 0.22 0.53
C GLU A 5 -11.47 -1.24 0.10
N ARG A 6 -11.37 -1.51 -1.20
CA ARG A 6 -11.49 -2.85 -1.76
C ARG A 6 -10.21 -3.67 -1.60
N ASP A 7 -9.07 -3.09 -1.98
CA ASP A 7 -7.82 -3.84 -2.13
C ASP A 7 -6.86 -3.63 -0.95
N GLY A 8 -7.11 -2.63 -0.10
CA GLY A 8 -6.36 -2.36 1.13
C GLY A 8 -5.18 -1.42 0.94
N ILE A 9 -4.10 -1.64 1.69
CA ILE A 9 -2.89 -0.80 1.65
C ILE A 9 -1.97 -1.30 0.53
N TYR A 10 -1.45 -0.38 -0.27
CA TYR A 10 -0.46 -0.68 -1.29
C TYR A 10 0.93 -0.96 -0.69
N LEU A 11 1.52 -2.11 -1.02
CA LEU A 11 2.79 -2.59 -0.46
C LEU A 11 3.95 -2.48 -1.44
N GLY A 12 3.66 -2.39 -2.74
CA GLY A 12 4.67 -2.31 -3.80
C GLY A 12 4.16 -2.89 -5.11
N CYS A 13 5.02 -2.96 -6.11
CA CYS A 13 4.69 -3.65 -7.35
C CYS A 13 5.89 -4.44 -7.87
N CYS A 14 5.60 -5.54 -8.56
CA CYS A 14 6.59 -6.29 -9.31
C CYS A 14 5.97 -6.69 -10.65
N LEU A 15 6.74 -6.57 -11.74
CA LEU A 15 6.29 -6.91 -13.10
C LEU A 15 4.95 -6.22 -13.49
N GLY A 16 4.77 -4.95 -13.12
CA GLY A 16 3.57 -4.18 -13.45
C GLY A 16 2.32 -4.51 -12.60
N LEU A 17 2.42 -5.45 -11.66
CA LEU A 17 1.33 -5.84 -10.77
C LEU A 17 1.52 -5.22 -9.38
N GLY A 18 0.48 -4.54 -8.87
CA GLY A 18 0.46 -4.00 -7.52
C GLY A 18 0.13 -5.07 -6.47
N PHE A 19 0.89 -5.07 -5.38
CA PHE A 19 0.64 -5.84 -4.18
C PHE A 19 -0.14 -5.00 -3.18
N TRP A 20 -1.19 -5.59 -2.63
CA TRP A 20 -2.12 -4.93 -1.73
C TRP A 20 -2.51 -5.85 -0.58
N THR A 21 -2.76 -5.30 0.60
CA THR A 21 -2.97 -6.11 1.82
C THR A 21 -4.15 -7.07 1.74
N GLU A 22 -5.21 -6.75 1.00
CA GLU A 22 -6.39 -7.63 0.85
C GLU A 22 -6.29 -8.57 -0.37
N LEU A 23 -5.24 -8.45 -1.19
CA LEU A 23 -5.03 -9.29 -2.37
C LEU A 23 -3.86 -10.26 -2.19
N GLU A 24 -2.67 -9.70 -1.98
CA GLU A 24 -1.43 -10.43 -1.80
C GLU A 24 -0.42 -9.50 -1.12
N THR A 25 0.10 -9.95 0.02
CA THR A 25 1.05 -9.20 0.83
C THR A 25 2.49 -9.47 0.45
N ALA A 26 2.76 -10.59 -0.23
CA ALA A 26 4.06 -11.03 -0.69
C ALA A 26 5.14 -11.05 0.41
N GLY A 27 4.77 -11.28 1.68
CA GLY A 27 5.72 -11.25 2.81
C GLY A 27 6.08 -9.84 3.29
N GLN A 28 5.47 -8.78 2.77
CA GLN A 28 5.85 -7.40 3.10
C GLN A 28 5.23 -6.94 4.43
N ASP A 29 6.08 -6.50 5.35
CA ASP A 29 5.72 -5.92 6.65
C ASP A 29 5.76 -4.37 6.66
N VAL A 30 6.03 -3.78 5.50
CA VAL A 30 6.12 -2.34 5.29
C VAL A 30 5.35 -1.94 4.03
N ALA A 31 4.74 -0.76 4.07
CA ALA A 31 4.00 -0.17 2.96
C ALA A 31 4.78 0.97 2.31
N VAL A 32 4.61 1.15 0.99
CA VAL A 32 5.24 2.24 0.24
C VAL A 32 4.56 3.56 0.60
N VAL A 33 5.36 4.56 0.98
CA VAL A 33 4.89 5.92 1.19
C VAL A 33 5.44 6.80 0.08
N PHE A 34 4.60 7.75 -0.34
CA PHE A 34 4.95 8.76 -1.33
C PHE A 34 5.02 10.10 -0.60
N ASP A 35 6.00 10.92 -0.98
CA ASP A 35 6.21 12.26 -0.44
C ASP A 35 5.03 13.18 -0.73
N ASP A 36 4.42 13.03 -1.91
CA ASP A 36 3.28 13.80 -2.36
C ASP A 36 2.35 13.02 -3.31
N GLU A 37 1.24 13.67 -3.67
CA GLU A 37 0.22 13.13 -4.56
C GLU A 37 0.70 12.99 -6.01
N GLU A 38 1.62 13.85 -6.46
CA GLU A 38 2.17 13.81 -7.81
C GLU A 38 3.04 12.58 -8.01
N GLN A 39 3.92 12.28 -7.04
CA GLN A 39 4.77 11.10 -7.04
C GLN A 39 3.93 9.82 -7.04
N ALA A 40 2.86 9.78 -6.24
CA ALA A 40 1.97 8.64 -6.18
C ALA A 40 1.22 8.40 -7.51
N ARG A 41 0.75 9.48 -8.15
CA ARG A 41 0.10 9.41 -9.47
C ARG A 41 1.08 9.00 -10.57
N ALA A 42 2.29 9.56 -10.57
CA ALA A 42 3.34 9.18 -11.50
C ALA A 42 3.68 7.69 -11.35
N HIS A 43 3.73 7.19 -10.12
CA HIS A 43 3.94 5.77 -9.84
C HIS A 43 2.80 4.90 -10.38
N MET A 44 1.54 5.24 -10.10
CA MET A 44 0.39 4.50 -10.64
C MET A 44 0.33 4.53 -12.18
N ALA A 45 0.81 5.61 -12.81
CA ALA A 45 0.87 5.72 -14.27
C ALA A 45 1.89 4.76 -14.92
N THR A 46 2.77 4.13 -14.13
CA THR A 46 3.70 3.10 -14.63
C THR A 46 3.10 1.70 -14.67
N TRP A 47 1.90 1.50 -14.12
CA TRP A 47 1.30 0.17 -14.03
C TRP A 47 0.68 -0.25 -15.37
N ASP A 48 0.79 -1.54 -15.69
CA ASP A 48 0.21 -2.11 -16.91
C ASP A 48 -1.33 -2.18 -16.84
N PHE A 49 -1.87 -2.17 -15.62
CA PHE A 49 -3.31 -2.17 -15.34
C PHE A 49 -3.69 -0.91 -14.57
N PRO A 50 -4.91 -0.37 -14.80
CA PRO A 50 -5.38 0.80 -14.07
C PRO A 50 -5.47 0.49 -12.56
N PRO A 51 -5.19 1.47 -11.69
CA PRO A 51 -5.42 1.33 -10.26
C PRO A 51 -6.92 1.19 -9.97
N PRO A 52 -7.30 0.70 -8.77
CA PRO A 52 -8.68 0.70 -8.32
C PRO A 52 -9.30 2.11 -8.32
N ASP A 53 -10.59 2.22 -8.66
CA ASP A 53 -11.30 3.51 -8.77
C ASP A 53 -11.43 4.24 -7.42
N ASP A 54 -11.28 3.52 -6.31
CA ASP A 54 -11.40 4.00 -4.94
C ASP A 54 -10.04 4.31 -4.27
N VAL A 55 -8.94 4.27 -5.03
CA VAL A 55 -7.62 4.60 -4.50
C VAL A 55 -7.56 6.05 -4.03
N ARG A 56 -7.15 6.23 -2.78
CA ARG A 56 -6.88 7.53 -2.15
C ARG A 56 -5.52 7.55 -1.47
N LEU A 57 -4.99 8.76 -1.33
CA LEU A 57 -3.77 9.00 -0.57
C LEU A 57 -4.11 9.26 0.89
N VAL A 58 -3.44 8.52 1.76
CA VAL A 58 -3.52 8.70 3.20
C VAL A 58 -2.14 9.16 3.71
N PRO A 59 -2.08 10.26 4.47
CA PRO A 59 -0.83 10.71 5.08
C PRO A 59 -0.43 9.74 6.18
N VAL A 60 0.78 9.19 6.08
CA VAL A 60 1.34 8.23 7.04
C VAL A 60 2.76 8.63 7.36
N THR A 61 3.18 8.42 8.61
CA THR A 61 4.58 8.66 9.02
C THR A 61 5.49 7.62 8.39
N MET A 62 6.56 8.08 7.76
CA MET A 62 7.62 7.21 7.24
C MET A 62 8.63 6.90 8.36
N ASP A 63 8.56 5.71 8.92
CA ASP A 63 9.43 5.26 10.03
C ASP A 63 10.49 4.23 9.60
N ARG A 64 10.54 3.92 8.29
CA ARG A 64 11.47 2.97 7.67
C ARG A 64 11.99 3.49 6.32
N GLY A 65 12.63 4.67 6.30
CA GLY A 65 13.09 5.28 5.05
C GLY A 65 11.91 5.80 4.23
N ASN A 66 11.70 5.30 3.01
CA ASN A 66 10.55 5.65 2.17
C ASN A 66 9.33 4.73 2.41
N TYR A 67 9.31 4.05 3.56
CA TYR A 67 8.28 3.08 3.91
C TYR A 67 7.68 3.40 5.28
N ALA A 68 6.45 2.94 5.47
CA ALA A 68 5.74 2.94 6.75
C ALA A 68 5.57 1.52 7.26
N SER A 69 5.88 1.30 8.55
CA SER A 69 5.54 0.07 9.25
C SER A 69 4.03 -0.08 9.44
N ILE A 70 3.57 -1.32 9.71
CA ILE A 70 2.18 -1.60 10.11
C ILE A 70 1.73 -0.66 11.25
N ALA A 71 2.59 -0.43 12.24
CA ALA A 71 2.26 0.44 13.37
C ALA A 71 2.02 1.90 12.94
N SER A 72 2.83 2.43 12.01
CA SER A 72 2.61 3.77 11.46
C SER A 72 1.33 3.86 10.64
N CYS A 73 0.98 2.83 9.86
CA CYS A 73 -0.28 2.77 9.13
C CYS A 73 -1.48 2.73 10.09
N VAL A 74 -1.42 1.92 11.14
CA VAL A 74 -2.46 1.85 12.18
C VAL A 74 -2.62 3.19 12.91
N ALA A 75 -1.52 3.87 13.24
CA ALA A 75 -1.56 5.19 13.84
C ALA A 75 -2.22 6.26 12.94
N ALA A 76 -2.18 6.07 11.62
CA ALA A 76 -2.87 6.90 10.64
C ALA A 76 -4.34 6.50 10.41
N GLY A 77 -4.86 5.53 11.16
CA GLY A 77 -6.25 5.07 11.09
C GLY A 77 -6.53 4.01 10.01
N LEU A 78 -5.49 3.32 9.55
CA LEU A 78 -5.62 2.27 8.55
C LEU A 78 -5.58 0.86 9.17
N PRO A 79 -6.17 -0.15 8.51
CA PRO A 79 -6.17 -1.51 9.02
C PRO A 79 -4.74 -2.05 9.13
N ALA A 80 -4.50 -2.86 10.17
CA ALA A 80 -3.30 -3.68 10.24
C ALA A 80 -3.41 -4.83 9.23
N TRP A 81 -2.28 -5.31 8.74
CA TRP A 81 -2.21 -6.53 7.92
C TRP A 81 -1.18 -7.50 8.51
N HIS A 82 -1.26 -8.76 8.09
CA HIS A 82 -0.25 -9.76 8.39
C HIS A 82 0.64 -9.97 7.15
N PRO A 83 1.97 -10.00 7.27
CA PRO A 83 2.87 -10.20 6.12
C PRO A 83 2.68 -11.55 5.40
N ASP A 84 2.11 -12.55 6.07
CA ASP A 84 1.77 -13.85 5.47
C ASP A 84 0.39 -13.86 4.78
N GLY A 85 -0.26 -12.69 4.64
CA GLY A 85 -1.58 -12.53 4.03
C GLY A 85 -2.74 -12.91 4.97
N VAL A 86 -3.95 -12.94 4.39
CA VAL A 86 -5.15 -13.39 5.10
C VAL A 86 -5.00 -14.89 5.39
N THR A 87 -4.79 -15.26 6.65
CA THR A 87 -4.82 -16.66 7.06
C THR A 87 -6.25 -17.17 6.84
N VAL A 88 -6.46 -17.94 5.77
CA VAL A 88 -7.70 -18.68 5.57
C VAL A 88 -7.75 -19.74 6.66
N HIS A 89 -8.62 -19.56 7.65
CA HIS A 89 -8.96 -20.59 8.63
C HIS A 89 -10.07 -21.49 8.10
#